data_AF-A0A7S4QEC3-F1
#
_entry.id   AF-A0A7S4QEC3-F1
#
_cell.length_a   1.000
_cell.length_b   1.000
_cell.length_c   1.000
_cell.angle_alpha   90.00
_cell.angle_beta   90.00
_cell.angle_gamma   90.00
#
_symmetry.space_group_name_H-M   'P 1'
#
loop_
_entity.id
_entity.type
_entity.pdbx_description
1 polymer ?
#
loop_
_entity_poly.entity_id
_entity_poly.type
_entity_poly.pdbx_seq_one_letter_code
_entity_poly.pdbx_strand_id
1 'polypeptide(L)'
;MGGSDPTSLPFPAPPPFPPSWENRAAYLHWWLCLFMTGVGVLKASGFLRHDLSRLAGLLEFVGGCVFLPRWKWLCLRLGRTGPETSLRLGAWLVLAALGVIVSTNKRKSVVCWSQALCTLELLRERYGPAAVIDGAVALFGGTAIGLLLQSMGHGKLL
;
A
#
# COMPACT_ATOMS: atom_id res chain seq x y z
N MET A 1 -25.87 -16.78 -15.73
CA MET A 1 -25.50 -16.30 -14.38
C MET A 1 -24.03 -16.58 -14.18
N GLY A 2 -23.17 -15.62 -14.50
CA GLY A 2 -21.73 -15.77 -14.31
C GLY A 2 -21.43 -15.57 -12.83
N GLY A 3 -21.09 -16.66 -12.13
CA GLY A 3 -20.60 -16.58 -10.76
C GLY A 3 -19.37 -15.68 -10.76
N SER A 4 -19.49 -14.51 -10.16
CA SER A 4 -18.33 -13.67 -9.86
C SER A 4 -17.43 -14.51 -8.97
N ASP A 5 -16.26 -14.87 -9.48
CA ASP A 5 -15.23 -15.52 -8.69
C ASP A 5 -15.03 -14.68 -7.42
N PRO A 6 -15.27 -15.21 -6.21
CA PRO A 6 -15.12 -14.47 -4.95
C PRO A 6 -13.66 -14.01 -4.76
N THR A 7 -12.74 -14.55 -5.57
CA THR A 7 -11.35 -14.12 -5.68
C THR A 7 -11.12 -13.06 -6.76
N SER A 8 -12.13 -12.46 -7.37
CA SER A 8 -11.92 -11.32 -8.27
C SER A 8 -12.05 -10.02 -7.49
N LEU A 9 -11.10 -9.08 -7.63
CA LEU A 9 -11.18 -7.77 -7.00
C LEU A 9 -11.99 -6.84 -7.93
N PRO A 10 -13.25 -6.50 -7.59
CA PRO A 10 -14.06 -5.62 -8.39
C PRO A 10 -13.54 -4.21 -8.16
N PHE A 11 -12.83 -3.67 -9.15
CA PHE A 11 -12.45 -2.27 -9.18
C PHE A 11 -12.31 -1.86 -10.66
N PRO A 12 -12.76 -0.65 -11.04
CA PRO A 12 -13.29 0.43 -10.19
C PRO A 12 -14.78 0.29 -9.83
N ALA A 13 -15.38 -0.89 -10.00
CA ALA A 13 -16.72 -1.16 -9.47
C ALA A 13 -16.67 -1.27 -7.93
N PRO A 14 -17.64 -0.72 -7.18
CA PRO A 14 -17.66 -0.86 -5.73
C PRO A 14 -17.76 -2.34 -5.32
N PRO A 15 -17.23 -2.72 -4.13
CA PRO A 15 -17.41 -4.06 -3.62
C PRO A 15 -18.90 -4.35 -3.36
N PRO A 16 -19.33 -5.62 -3.49
CA PRO A 16 -20.74 -6.01 -3.39
C PRO A 16 -21.31 -5.76 -1.98
N PHE A 17 -22.55 -5.27 -1.91
CA PHE A 17 -23.30 -5.05 -0.67
C PHE A 17 -24.40 -6.13 -0.51
N PRO A 18 -24.63 -6.68 0.70
CA PRO A 18 -23.99 -6.33 1.97
C PRO A 18 -22.54 -6.84 2.10
N PRO A 19 -21.72 -6.21 2.98
CA PRO A 19 -20.37 -6.70 3.25
C PRO A 19 -20.42 -8.13 3.79
N SER A 20 -19.52 -8.98 3.30
CA SER A 20 -19.35 -10.35 3.77
C SER A 20 -17.87 -10.66 3.97
N TRP A 21 -17.58 -11.67 4.78
CA TRP A 21 -16.21 -12.16 4.97
C TRP A 21 -15.59 -12.59 3.65
N GLU A 22 -16.35 -13.26 2.78
CA GLU A 22 -15.88 -13.71 1.46
C GLU A 22 -15.38 -12.53 0.59
N ASN A 23 -16.02 -11.37 0.69
CA ASN A 23 -15.68 -10.18 -0.09
C ASN A 23 -14.70 -9.23 0.63
N ARG A 24 -14.13 -9.63 1.79
CA ARG A 24 -13.25 -8.76 2.60
C ARG A 24 -12.05 -8.21 1.84
N ALA A 25 -11.46 -9.00 0.95
CA ALA A 25 -10.33 -8.57 0.14
C ALA A 25 -10.69 -7.39 -0.78
N ALA A 26 -11.91 -7.39 -1.34
CA ALA A 26 -12.39 -6.29 -2.17
C ALA A 26 -12.55 -4.99 -1.37
N TYR A 27 -13.09 -5.07 -0.15
CA TYR A 27 -13.23 -3.92 0.74
C TYR A 27 -11.87 -3.38 1.22
N LEU A 28 -10.96 -4.27 1.64
CA LEU A 28 -9.60 -3.89 2.04
C LEU A 28 -8.87 -3.20 0.88
N HIS A 29 -8.97 -3.77 -0.31
CA HIS A 29 -8.37 -3.20 -1.51
C HIS A 29 -8.92 -1.82 -1.84
N TRP A 30 -10.24 -1.66 -1.86
CA TRP A 30 -10.90 -0.38 -2.10
C TRP A 30 -10.47 0.69 -1.10
N TRP A 31 -10.50 0.35 0.19
CA TRP A 31 -10.11 1.25 1.25
C TRP A 31 -8.65 1.67 1.11
N LEU A 32 -7.73 0.71 0.93
CA LEU A 32 -6.30 0.99 0.74
C LEU A 32 -6.05 1.82 -0.52
N CYS A 33 -6.70 1.51 -1.65
CA CYS A 33 -6.54 2.29 -2.89
C CYS A 33 -6.92 3.76 -2.67
N LEU A 34 -8.12 4.03 -2.15
CA LEU A 34 -8.60 5.39 -1.94
C LEU A 34 -7.77 6.13 -0.89
N PHE A 35 -7.48 5.45 0.21
CA PHE A 35 -6.79 6.05 1.34
C PHE A 35 -5.31 6.31 1.03
N MET A 36 -4.57 5.31 0.52
CA MET A 36 -3.15 5.47 0.19
C MET A 36 -2.93 6.47 -0.94
N THR A 37 -3.80 6.48 -1.96
CA THR A 37 -3.69 7.46 -3.05
C THR A 37 -4.01 8.86 -2.54
N GLY A 38 -5.10 9.04 -1.79
CA GLY A 38 -5.50 10.35 -1.27
C GLY A 38 -4.50 10.93 -0.28
N VAL A 39 -4.09 10.14 0.71
CA VAL A 39 -3.08 10.57 1.70
C VAL A 39 -1.72 10.76 1.05
N GLY A 40 -1.34 9.90 0.10
CA GLY A 40 -0.11 10.03 -0.68
C GLY A 40 -0.05 11.36 -1.44
N VAL A 41 -1.12 11.73 -2.15
CA VAL A 41 -1.22 13.04 -2.82
C VAL A 41 -1.08 14.19 -1.82
N LEU A 42 -1.79 14.16 -0.69
CA LEU A 42 -1.73 15.21 0.33
C LEU A 42 -0.32 15.36 0.93
N LYS A 43 0.37 14.24 1.16
CA LYS A 43 1.75 14.24 1.66
C LYS A 43 2.74 14.74 0.59
N ALA A 44 2.61 14.26 -0.65
CA ALA A 44 3.50 14.63 -1.75
C ALA A 44 3.39 16.11 -2.13
N SER A 45 2.18 16.67 -2.08
CA SER A 45 1.91 18.10 -2.33
C SER A 45 2.31 19.02 -1.16
N GLY A 46 2.80 18.45 -0.05
CA GLY A 46 3.31 19.22 1.09
C GLY A 46 2.23 19.81 2.01
N PHE A 47 0.96 19.40 1.87
CA PHE A 47 -0.08 19.75 2.84
C PHE A 47 0.18 19.12 4.21
N LEU A 48 0.93 18.03 4.28
CA LEU A 48 1.40 17.41 5.51
C LEU A 48 2.90 17.70 5.70
N ARG A 49 3.22 18.65 6.59
CA ARG A 49 4.57 19.20 6.80
C ARG A 49 5.55 18.16 7.39
N HIS A 50 6.35 17.50 6.54
CA HIS A 50 7.64 16.87 6.88
C HIS A 50 8.40 16.43 5.62
N ASP A 51 9.72 16.60 5.55
CA ASP A 51 10.48 16.19 4.35
C ASP A 51 10.52 14.66 4.15
N LEU A 52 10.71 13.89 5.23
CA LEU A 52 10.52 12.43 5.20
C LEU A 52 9.06 12.04 4.88
N SER A 53 8.10 12.91 5.23
CA SER A 53 6.69 12.71 4.87
C SER A 53 6.43 12.98 3.39
N ARG A 54 7.22 13.83 2.71
CA ARG A 54 7.12 14.04 1.26
C ARG A 54 7.63 12.83 0.48
N LEU A 55 8.80 12.30 0.86
CA LEU A 55 9.34 11.08 0.25
C LEU A 55 8.41 9.89 0.49
N ALA A 56 7.97 9.68 1.73
CA ALA A 56 7.00 8.64 2.04
C ALA A 56 5.68 8.88 1.31
N GLY A 57 5.22 10.12 1.21
CA GLY A 57 4.02 10.50 0.46
C GLY A 57 4.11 10.16 -1.03
N LEU A 58 5.27 10.40 -1.65
CA LEU A 58 5.52 9.99 -3.03
C LEU A 58 5.48 8.47 -3.19
N LEU A 59 6.11 7.73 -2.27
CA LEU A 59 6.07 6.26 -2.28
C LEU A 59 4.66 5.72 -2.03
N GLU A 60 3.89 6.31 -1.11
CA GLU A 60 2.48 5.97 -0.86
C GLU A 60 1.61 6.28 -2.09
N PHE A 61 1.86 7.40 -2.77
CA PHE A 61 1.14 7.77 -3.98
C PHE A 61 1.45 6.83 -5.14
N VAL A 62 2.73 6.57 -5.43
CA VAL A 62 3.15 5.62 -6.47
C VAL A 62 2.64 4.23 -6.14
N GLY A 63 2.77 3.81 -4.88
CA GLY A 63 2.21 2.56 -4.36
C GLY A 63 0.71 2.49 -4.61
N GLY A 64 -0.06 3.52 -4.21
CA GLY A 64 -1.51 3.61 -4.44
C GLY A 64 -1.90 3.59 -5.91
N CYS A 65 -1.16 4.29 -6.78
CA CYS A 65 -1.36 4.30 -8.22
C CYS A 65 -1.08 2.93 -8.86
N VAL A 66 -0.04 2.21 -8.41
CA VAL A 66 0.26 0.83 -8.83
C VAL A 66 -0.76 -0.15 -8.22
N PHE A 67 -1.30 0.18 -7.05
CA PHE A 67 -2.31 -0.58 -6.35
C PHE A 67 -3.68 -0.52 -7.03
N LEU A 68 -3.94 0.52 -7.86
CA LEU A 68 -5.14 0.63 -8.70
C LEU A 68 -5.21 -0.59 -9.61
N PRO A 69 -6.03 -1.59 -9.27
CA PRO A 69 -6.11 -2.78 -10.09
C PRO A 69 -6.73 -2.40 -11.42
N ARG A 70 -6.20 -2.99 -12.48
CA ARG A 70 -6.71 -2.78 -13.82
C ARG A 70 -6.58 -1.33 -14.29
N TRP A 71 -5.56 -0.59 -13.84
CA TRP A 71 -5.00 0.43 -14.72
C TRP A 71 -4.55 -0.29 -15.98
N LYS A 72 -5.45 -0.36 -16.98
CA LYS A 72 -5.32 -1.25 -18.13
C LYS A 72 -3.96 -1.07 -18.79
N TRP A 73 -3.51 0.17 -18.88
CA TRP A 73 -2.19 0.53 -19.37
C TRP A 73 -1.05 -0.16 -18.59
N LEU A 74 -1.05 -0.11 -17.26
CA LEU A 74 -0.03 -0.74 -16.43
C LEU A 74 -0.11 -2.27 -16.48
N CYS A 75 -1.32 -2.83 -16.36
CA CYS A 75 -1.51 -4.28 -16.42
C CYS A 75 -1.10 -4.86 -17.78
N LEU A 76 -1.36 -4.15 -18.89
CA LEU A 76 -0.92 -4.57 -20.23
C LEU A 76 0.60 -4.58 -20.35
N ARG A 77 1.30 -3.63 -19.72
CA ARG A 77 2.77 -3.59 -19.70
C ARG A 77 3.40 -4.67 -18.83
N LEU A 78 2.72 -5.10 -17.77
CA LEU A 78 3.17 -6.17 -16.87
C LEU A 78 2.88 -7.59 -17.40
N GLY A 79 2.21 -7.71 -18.56
CA GLY A 79 1.97 -8.99 -19.22
C GLY A 79 0.81 -9.81 -18.64
N ARG A 80 0.84 -11.14 -18.84
CA ARG A 80 -0.29 -12.04 -18.51
C ARG A 80 -0.65 -12.06 -17.01
N THR A 81 0.32 -11.90 -16.12
CA THR A 81 0.12 -11.80 -14.67
C THR A 81 -0.04 -10.37 -14.18
N GLY A 82 -0.20 -9.41 -15.10
CA GLY A 82 -0.11 -7.98 -14.80
C GLY A 82 -1.00 -7.50 -13.66
N PRO A 83 -2.29 -7.90 -13.55
CA PRO A 83 -3.14 -7.51 -12.43
C PRO A 83 -2.62 -7.98 -11.06
N GLU A 84 -2.12 -9.22 -10.97
CA GLU A 84 -1.60 -9.79 -9.73
C GLU A 84 -0.25 -9.18 -9.35
N THR A 85 0.64 -9.05 -10.35
CA THR A 85 1.94 -8.40 -10.19
C THR A 85 1.78 -6.95 -9.74
N SER A 86 0.82 -6.20 -10.34
CA SER A 86 0.51 -4.82 -9.95
C SER A 86 0.06 -4.74 -8.49
N LEU A 87 -0.83 -5.64 -8.06
CA LEU A 87 -1.31 -5.66 -6.68
C LEU A 87 -0.17 -5.93 -5.68
N ARG A 88 0.69 -6.92 -5.96
CA ARG A 88 1.84 -7.24 -5.10
C ARG A 88 2.83 -6.09 -5.04
N LEU A 89 3.19 -5.50 -6.18
CA LEU A 89 4.11 -4.38 -6.24
C LEU A 89 3.56 -3.16 -5.49
N GLY A 90 2.28 -2.83 -5.68
CA GLY A 90 1.64 -1.74 -4.95
C GLY A 90 1.61 -2.00 -3.44
N ALA A 91 1.33 -3.24 -3.01
CA ALA A 91 1.36 -3.62 -1.59
C ALA A 91 2.77 -3.44 -1.00
N TRP A 92 3.80 -3.91 -1.70
CA TRP A 92 5.19 -3.79 -1.26
C TRP A 92 5.64 -2.34 -1.19
N LEU A 93 5.28 -1.52 -2.17
CA LEU A 93 5.59 -0.08 -2.16
C LEU A 93 4.91 0.63 -0.99
N VAL A 94 3.63 0.34 -0.74
CA VAL A 94 2.89 0.88 0.41
C VAL A 94 3.56 0.47 1.72
N LEU A 95 3.90 -0.82 1.89
CA LEU A 95 4.55 -1.31 3.10
C LEU A 95 5.96 -0.72 3.28
N ALA A 96 6.74 -0.59 2.21
CA ALA A 96 8.04 0.07 2.26
C ALA A 96 7.91 1.54 2.65
N ALA A 97 6.93 2.27 2.09
CA ALA A 97 6.66 3.66 2.45
C ALA A 97 6.26 3.80 3.93
N LEU A 98 5.40 2.90 4.42
CA LEU A 98 5.02 2.83 5.83
C LEU A 98 6.23 2.51 6.71
N GLY A 99 7.14 1.65 6.26
CA GLY A 99 8.40 1.36 6.95
C GLY A 99 9.28 2.60 7.10
N VAL A 100 9.45 3.36 6.03
CA VAL A 100 10.16 4.65 6.06
C VAL A 100 9.49 5.59 7.07
N ILE A 101 8.15 5.66 7.10
CA ILE A 101 7.42 6.44 8.10
C ILE A 101 7.71 5.91 9.50
N VAL A 102 7.58 4.61 9.75
CA VAL A 102 7.81 3.96 11.05
C VAL A 102 9.19 4.30 11.61
N SER A 103 10.21 4.40 10.75
CA SER A 103 11.58 4.70 11.15
C SER A 103 11.78 6.08 11.81
N THR A 104 10.86 7.05 11.62
CA THR A 104 11.06 8.40 12.17
C THR A 104 10.65 8.46 13.65
N ASN A 105 11.35 9.24 14.47
CA ASN A 105 11.11 9.40 15.92
C ASN A 105 9.72 9.96 16.35
N LYS A 106 8.82 10.28 15.41
CA LYS A 106 7.47 10.76 15.73
C LYS A 106 6.51 9.64 16.08
N ARG A 107 5.63 9.89 17.06
CA ARG A 107 4.52 8.99 17.40
C ARG A 107 3.69 8.66 16.16
N LYS A 108 3.48 7.37 15.92
CA LYS A 108 2.70 6.87 14.78
C LYS A 108 1.22 6.85 15.12
N SER A 109 0.41 7.37 14.20
CA SER A 109 -1.04 7.29 14.32
C SER A 109 -1.49 5.83 14.26
N VAL A 110 -2.57 5.49 14.97
CA VAL A 110 -3.24 4.18 14.84
C VAL A 110 -3.62 3.91 13.39
N VAL A 111 -3.94 4.96 12.63
CA VAL A 111 -4.23 4.88 11.20
C VAL A 111 -3.04 4.38 10.38
N CYS A 112 -1.81 4.75 10.77
CA CYS A 112 -0.59 4.26 10.10
C CYS A 112 -0.43 2.75 10.26
N TRP A 113 -0.70 2.25 11.46
CA TRP A 113 -0.64 0.82 11.75
C TRP A 113 -1.78 0.05 11.10
N SER A 114 -2.98 0.62 11.03
CA SER A 114 -4.09 -0.02 10.32
C SER A 114 -3.81 -0.16 8.83
N GLN A 115 -3.15 0.82 8.19
CA GLN A 115 -2.71 0.69 6.79
C GLN A 115 -1.77 -0.51 6.59
N ALA A 116 -0.77 -0.68 7.44
CA ALA A 116 0.16 -1.81 7.37
C ALA A 116 -0.57 -3.15 7.56
N LEU A 117 -1.39 -3.25 8.61
CA LEU A 117 -2.14 -4.46 8.92
C LEU A 117 -3.13 -4.82 7.81
N CYS A 118 -3.90 -3.86 7.29
CA CYS A 118 -4.82 -4.08 6.19
C CYS A 118 -4.09 -4.50 4.90
N THR A 119 -2.89 -3.97 4.65
CA THR A 119 -2.10 -4.35 3.46
C THR A 119 -1.57 -5.77 3.59
N LEU A 120 -1.07 -6.15 4.76
CA LEU A 120 -0.63 -7.52 5.04
C LEU A 120 -1.79 -8.51 5.00
N GLU A 121 -2.95 -8.13 5.54
CA GLU A 121 -4.17 -8.94 5.48
C GLU A 121 -4.63 -9.13 4.03
N LEU A 122 -4.59 -8.08 3.20
CA LEU A 122 -4.88 -8.23 1.78
C LEU A 122 -3.91 -9.21 1.10
N LEU A 123 -2.61 -9.13 1.38
CA LEU A 123 -1.63 -10.09 0.86
C LEU A 123 -1.93 -11.53 1.32
N ARG A 124 -2.26 -11.71 2.60
CA ARG A 124 -2.65 -13.00 3.18
C ARG A 124 -3.86 -13.60 2.47
N GLU A 125 -4.87 -12.77 2.24
CA GLU A 125 -6.11 -13.18 1.60
C GLU A 125 -5.96 -13.53 0.12
N ARG A 126 -5.10 -12.81 -0.58
CA ARG A 126 -4.92 -12.98 -2.03
C ARG A 126 -3.93 -14.07 -2.40
N TYR A 127 -2.89 -14.25 -1.59
CA TYR A 127 -1.71 -15.02 -1.95
C TYR A 127 -1.24 -15.98 -0.85
N GLY A 128 -1.97 -16.04 0.27
CA GLY A 128 -1.67 -16.92 1.39
C GLY A 128 -0.62 -16.37 2.37
N PRO A 129 -0.27 -17.15 3.41
CA PRO A 129 0.62 -16.72 4.48
C PRO A 129 2.04 -16.34 4.02
N ALA A 130 2.55 -16.99 2.98
CA ALA A 130 3.89 -16.71 2.45
C ALA A 130 4.02 -15.26 1.96
N ALA A 131 2.98 -14.70 1.34
CA ALA A 131 3.01 -13.32 0.85
C ALA A 131 3.04 -12.28 1.98
N VAL A 132 2.62 -12.66 3.19
CA VAL A 132 2.76 -11.81 4.39
C VAL A 132 4.23 -11.64 4.74
N ILE A 133 5.04 -12.70 4.56
CA ILE A 133 6.49 -12.65 4.80
C ILE A 133 7.13 -11.66 3.83
N ASP A 134 6.81 -11.75 2.54
CA ASP A 134 7.31 -10.81 1.52
C ASP A 134 6.92 -9.36 1.87
N GLY A 135 5.68 -9.15 2.30
CA GLY A 135 5.19 -7.85 2.76
C GLY A 135 5.93 -7.34 4.01
N ALA A 136 6.19 -8.21 4.98
CA ALA A 136 6.94 -7.87 6.18
C ALA A 136 8.39 -7.49 5.83
N VAL A 137 9.03 -8.21 4.91
CA VAL A 137 10.36 -7.87 4.41
C VAL A 137 10.36 -6.47 3.78
N ALA A 138 9.34 -6.12 2.98
CA ALA A 138 9.21 -4.78 2.42
C ALA A 138 9.07 -3.70 3.52
N LEU A 139 8.27 -3.96 4.56
CA LEU A 139 8.09 -3.06 5.70
C LEU A 139 9.39 -2.85 6.49
N PHE A 140 10.09 -3.94 6.83
CA PHE A 140 11.38 -3.86 7.54
C PHE A 140 12.47 -3.23 6.67
N GLY A 141 12.51 -3.56 5.37
CA GLY A 141 13.42 -2.94 4.41
C GLY A 141 13.20 -1.42 4.31
N GLY A 142 11.95 -0.98 4.19
CA GLY A 142 11.59 0.44 4.26
C GLY A 142 12.03 1.10 5.57
N THR A 143 11.90 0.39 6.69
CA THR A 143 12.34 0.87 8.01
C THR A 143 13.85 1.05 8.08
N ALA A 144 14.62 0.06 7.60
CA ALA A 144 16.07 0.13 7.52
C ALA A 144 16.53 1.29 6.62
N ILE A 145 15.92 1.47 5.44
CA ILE A 145 16.19 2.60 4.54
C ILE A 145 15.91 3.93 5.25
N GLY A 146 14.77 4.04 5.94
CA GLY A 146 14.42 5.26 6.66
C GLY A 146 15.38 5.59 7.81
N LEU A 147 15.89 4.57 8.52
CA LEU A 147 16.95 4.75 9.53
C LEU A 147 18.28 5.18 8.90
N LEU A 148 18.66 4.57 7.78
CA LEU A 148 19.88 4.94 7.03
C LEU A 148 19.82 6.38 6.51
N LEU A 149 18.67 6.81 5.96
CA LEU A 149 18.47 8.18 5.51
C LEU A 149 18.58 9.18 6.66
N GLN A 150 18.05 8.83 7.84
CA GLN A 150 18.19 9.63 9.05
C GLN A 150 19.65 9.66 9.55
N SER A 151 20.38 8.55 9.46
CA SER A 151 21.79 8.48 9.88
C SER A 151 22.74 9.16 8.89
N MET A 152 22.41 9.23 7.59
CA MET A 152 23.21 9.99 6.62
C MET A 152 22.99 11.50 6.73
N GLY A 153 21.83 11.92 7.26
CA GLY A 153 21.42 13.32 7.37
C GLY A 153 21.72 14.01 8.71
N HIS A 154 22.77 13.63 9.46
CA HIS A 154 23.13 14.18 10.79
C HIS A 154 22.91 15.72 10.88
N GLY A 155 21.79 16.16 11.48
CA GLY A 155 21.70 17.47 12.13
C GLY A 155 20.42 18.31 11.98
N LYS A 156 19.66 18.29 10.87
CA LYS A 156 18.58 19.30 10.65
C LYS A 156 17.40 18.83 9.80
N LEU A 157 16.74 17.74 10.19
CA LEU A 157 15.41 17.36 9.66
C LEU A 157 14.38 17.06 10.78
N LEU A 158 14.61 17.63 11.97
CA LEU A 158 13.69 17.64 13.10
C LEU A 158 13.15 19.06 13.32
#